data_AF-A0A1X2HZA7-F1
#
_entry.id   AF-A0A1X2HZA7-F1
#
_cell.length_a   1.000
_cell.length_b   1.000
_cell.length_c   1.000
_cell.angle_alpha   90.00
_cell.angle_beta   90.00
_cell.angle_gamma   90.00
#
_symmetry.space_group_name_H-M   'P 1'
#
loop_
_entity.id
_entity.type
_entity.pdbx_description
1 polymer ?
#
loop_
_entity_poly.entity_id
_entity_poly.type
_entity_poly.pdbx_seq_one_letter_code
_entity_poly.pdbx_strand_id
1 'polypeptide(L)'
;MFTILFYCLSLLSIYASALPLNNDQQTVLQHTSSTVEQVALDLKPYVIPSTIINSYTLSNSLTDYYESIVDQVMETTIDDIITSAPHSYTLLYPDHVNDCQASLCPFIHALRDHLNFMRANLIASVRPLVDSNLPTLPLKMTSSSNDDLASTAHIMATQLTETLIVLNQRMSIQLGLIINANDAADIIIRQSVPLTNSEPRHSRHQRRSTSSSSAYTRRAPNKSSWNSEVTDYYNDKQQSKATKAMTEWLHLWLSEIESILYAQFDDRIQDVIQAIMEDFLVEE
;
A
#
# COMPACT_ATOMS: atom_id res chain seq x y z
N MET A 1 12.76 18.17 15.42
CA MET A 1 12.72 18.37 13.95
C MET A 1 14.00 17.94 13.25
N PHE A 2 15.21 18.28 13.72
CA PHE A 2 16.45 17.87 13.04
C PHE A 2 16.77 16.37 13.09
N THR A 3 16.25 15.62 14.07
CA THR A 3 16.46 14.17 14.19
C THR A 3 15.67 13.33 13.19
N ILE A 4 14.49 13.82 12.76
CA ILE A 4 13.66 13.13 11.75
C ILE A 4 14.28 13.31 10.35
N LEU A 5 14.77 14.51 10.04
CA LEU A 5 15.41 14.80 8.76
C LEU A 5 16.70 13.99 8.56
N PHE A 6 17.45 13.74 9.65
CA PHE A 6 18.64 12.89 9.61
C PHE A 6 18.30 11.43 9.37
N TYR A 7 17.18 10.93 9.93
CA TYR A 7 16.73 9.55 9.73
C TYR A 7 16.28 9.28 8.28
N CYS A 8 15.52 10.20 7.67
CA CYS A 8 15.14 10.11 6.25
C CYS A 8 16.35 10.09 5.31
N LEU A 9 17.38 10.90 5.59
CA LEU A 9 18.61 10.93 4.78
C LEU A 9 19.47 9.68 4.96
N SER A 10 19.48 9.07 6.14
CA SER A 10 20.20 7.81 6.37
C SER A 10 19.50 6.58 5.77
N LEU A 11 18.15 6.54 5.74
CA LEU A 11 17.40 5.47 5.08
C LEU A 11 17.64 5.48 3.56
N LEU A 12 17.66 6.66 2.93
CA LEU A 12 17.98 6.79 1.50
C LEU A 12 19.37 6.26 1.12
N SER A 13 20.34 6.34 2.05
CA SER A 13 21.72 5.89 1.80
C SER A 13 21.92 4.38 1.92
N ILE A 14 21.01 3.65 2.58
CA ILE A 14 21.12 2.19 2.75
C ILE A 14 20.51 1.45 1.54
N TYR A 15 19.49 2.03 0.90
CA TYR A 15 18.86 1.45 -0.30
C TYR A 15 19.76 1.43 -1.55
N ALA A 16 20.79 2.28 -1.62
CA ALA A 16 21.74 2.27 -2.72
C ALA A 16 22.75 1.09 -2.69
N SER A 17 22.69 0.18 -1.70
CA SER A 17 23.75 -0.82 -1.48
C SER A 17 23.30 -2.28 -1.34
N ALA A 18 22.01 -2.60 -1.56
CA ALA A 18 21.52 -3.97 -1.34
C ALA A 18 20.71 -4.50 -2.53
N LEU A 19 21.39 -4.77 -3.65
CA LEU A 19 20.89 -5.63 -4.74
C LEU A 19 21.72 -6.92 -4.73
N PRO A 20 21.19 -8.06 -4.25
CA PRO A 20 21.83 -9.34 -4.49
C PRO A 20 21.48 -9.82 -5.90
N LEU A 21 22.52 -9.87 -6.74
CA LEU A 21 22.55 -10.64 -7.99
C LEU A 21 22.45 -12.14 -7.63
N ASN A 22 21.44 -12.85 -8.11
CA ASN A 22 21.44 -14.31 -8.03
C ASN A 22 21.00 -14.97 -9.34
N ASN A 23 21.90 -15.82 -9.83
CA ASN A 23 21.83 -16.65 -11.02
C ASN A 23 21.10 -17.99 -10.73
N ASP A 24 20.60 -18.57 -11.82
CA ASP A 24 20.32 -19.99 -12.07
C ASP A 24 19.19 -20.70 -11.28
N GLN A 25 18.13 -21.11 -11.98
CA GLN A 25 18.00 -22.52 -12.41
C GLN A 25 16.83 -22.80 -13.38
N GLN A 26 17.17 -23.58 -14.40
CA GLN A 26 16.35 -24.17 -15.46
C GLN A 26 15.47 -25.35 -15.01
N THR A 27 14.56 -25.70 -15.93
CA THR A 27 13.96 -27.02 -16.27
C THR A 27 12.81 -27.56 -15.40
N VAL A 28 11.65 -27.81 -16.03
CA VAL A 28 11.11 -29.17 -16.33
C VAL A 28 10.03 -29.11 -17.44
N LEU A 29 10.11 -30.09 -18.32
CA LEU A 29 9.36 -30.36 -19.56
C LEU A 29 8.00 -31.07 -19.35
N GLN A 30 7.15 -30.90 -20.37
CA GLN A 30 6.16 -31.84 -20.95
C GLN A 30 4.87 -32.17 -20.16
N HIS A 31 3.71 -32.01 -20.82
CA HIS A 31 2.88 -33.14 -21.26
C HIS A 31 1.67 -32.73 -22.16
N THR A 32 1.76 -33.14 -23.43
CA THR A 32 0.74 -33.84 -24.28
C THR A 32 -0.68 -33.28 -24.52
N SER A 33 -0.88 -32.85 -25.77
CA SER A 33 -1.75 -33.43 -26.83
C SER A 33 -3.26 -33.68 -26.62
N SER A 34 -4.08 -33.06 -27.47
CA SER A 34 -5.20 -33.70 -28.22
C SER A 34 -5.67 -32.75 -29.34
N THR A 35 -5.55 -33.08 -30.64
CA THR A 35 -6.36 -33.97 -31.52
C THR A 35 -7.46 -33.22 -32.30
N VAL A 36 -7.08 -32.85 -33.54
CA VAL A 36 -7.82 -32.93 -34.83
C VAL A 36 -9.15 -32.17 -35.01
N GLU A 37 -9.14 -31.21 -35.95
CA GLU A 37 -10.03 -31.25 -37.14
C GLU A 37 -9.39 -30.48 -38.31
N GLN A 38 -9.10 -31.19 -39.42
CA GLN A 38 -8.51 -30.64 -40.63
C GLN A 38 -9.59 -29.96 -41.47
N VAL A 39 -9.55 -28.62 -41.51
CA VAL A 39 -10.18 -27.82 -42.57
C VAL A 39 -9.08 -27.44 -43.55
N ALA A 40 -9.21 -27.90 -44.80
CA ALA A 40 -8.32 -27.52 -45.89
C ALA A 40 -8.50 -26.01 -46.20
N LEU A 41 -7.65 -25.19 -45.59
CA LEU A 41 -7.54 -23.77 -45.89
C LEU A 41 -6.46 -23.55 -46.96
N ASP A 42 -6.85 -22.79 -47.97
CA ASP A 42 -6.04 -22.27 -49.06
C ASP A 42 -4.85 -21.48 -48.50
N LEU A 43 -3.70 -22.16 -48.38
CA LEU A 43 -2.43 -21.62 -47.93
C LEU A 43 -1.78 -20.81 -49.07
N LYS A 44 -2.29 -19.59 -49.29
CA LYS A 44 -1.37 -18.50 -49.58
C LYS A 44 -0.46 -18.37 -48.35
N PRO A 45 0.87 -18.21 -48.50
CA PRO A 45 1.74 -17.98 -47.36
C PRO A 45 1.28 -16.69 -46.69
N TYR A 46 0.53 -16.83 -45.61
CA TYR A 46 0.23 -15.76 -44.69
C TYR A 46 1.56 -15.45 -44.03
N VAL A 47 2.26 -14.46 -44.58
CA VAL A 47 3.34 -13.79 -43.88
C VAL A 47 2.65 -13.12 -42.69
N ILE A 48 2.68 -13.79 -41.53
CA ILE A 48 2.40 -13.12 -40.26
C ILE A 48 3.44 -12.01 -40.20
N PRO A 49 3.05 -10.72 -40.17
CA PRO A 49 4.00 -9.68 -39.83
C PRO A 49 4.35 -9.93 -38.36
N SER A 50 5.47 -10.62 -38.10
CA SER A 50 6.14 -10.55 -36.80
C SER A 50 6.41 -9.07 -36.54
N THR A 51 6.08 -8.58 -35.34
CA THR A 51 6.17 -7.20 -34.79
C THR A 51 4.87 -6.60 -34.23
N ILE A 52 3.77 -7.37 -34.10
CA ILE A 52 2.68 -6.93 -33.23
C ILE A 52 3.01 -7.37 -31.81
N ILE A 53 3.52 -6.44 -31.00
CA ILE A 53 3.62 -6.62 -29.55
C ILE A 53 2.28 -7.14 -29.03
N ASN A 54 2.29 -8.33 -28.45
CA ASN A 54 1.09 -8.88 -27.85
C ASN A 54 0.72 -8.02 -26.64
N SER A 55 -0.29 -7.16 -26.82
CA SER A 55 -0.79 -6.25 -25.79
C SER A 55 -1.13 -6.96 -24.47
N TYR A 56 -1.50 -8.25 -24.52
CA TYR A 56 -1.75 -9.06 -23.33
C TYR A 56 -0.44 -9.39 -22.59
N THR A 57 0.62 -9.79 -23.30
CA THR A 57 1.93 -10.05 -22.71
C THR A 57 2.48 -8.78 -22.08
N LEU A 58 2.45 -7.65 -22.81
CA LEU A 58 2.89 -6.36 -22.30
C LEU A 58 2.11 -5.93 -21.05
N SER A 59 0.79 -6.07 -21.05
CA SER A 59 -0.04 -5.72 -19.87
C SER A 59 0.33 -6.58 -18.65
N ASN A 60 0.51 -7.90 -18.82
CA ASN A 60 0.91 -8.76 -17.71
C ASN A 60 2.31 -8.40 -17.19
N SER A 61 3.31 -8.23 -18.06
CA SER A 61 4.67 -7.88 -17.64
C SER A 61 4.71 -6.54 -16.89
N LEU A 62 3.94 -5.54 -17.35
CA LEU A 62 3.82 -4.26 -16.66
C LEU A 62 3.04 -4.38 -15.34
N THR A 63 1.99 -5.20 -15.31
CA THR A 63 1.24 -5.48 -14.07
C THR A 63 2.16 -6.08 -13.02
N ASP A 64 2.89 -7.15 -13.35
CA ASP A 64 3.80 -7.83 -12.44
C ASP A 64 4.90 -6.88 -11.92
N TYR A 65 5.41 -6.02 -12.81
CA TYR A 65 6.37 -4.97 -12.45
C TYR A 65 5.82 -3.98 -11.42
N TYR A 66 4.66 -3.38 -11.70
CA TYR A 66 4.07 -2.39 -10.79
C TYR A 66 3.61 -3.03 -9.48
N GLU A 67 3.04 -4.24 -9.51
CA GLU A 67 2.65 -4.99 -8.32
C GLU A 67 3.88 -5.25 -7.43
N SER A 68 4.99 -5.70 -8.01
CA SER A 68 6.23 -5.94 -7.27
C SER A 68 6.75 -4.68 -6.56
N ILE A 69 6.74 -3.52 -7.24
CA ILE A 69 7.20 -2.27 -6.63
C ILE A 69 6.25 -1.81 -5.53
N VAL A 70 4.93 -1.82 -5.79
CA VAL A 70 3.93 -1.41 -4.79
C VAL A 70 4.04 -2.30 -3.56
N ASP A 71 4.19 -3.60 -3.76
CA ASP A 71 4.35 -4.58 -2.69
C ASP A 71 5.58 -4.30 -1.82
N GLN A 72 6.74 -4.08 -2.45
CA GLN A 72 8.00 -3.78 -1.78
C GLN A 72 7.97 -2.45 -1.01
N VAL A 73 7.43 -1.40 -1.64
CA VAL A 73 7.32 -0.06 -1.02
C VAL A 73 6.38 -0.11 0.18
N MET A 74 5.23 -0.77 0.03
CA MET A 74 4.28 -0.90 1.13
C MET A 74 4.84 -1.77 2.26
N GLU A 75 5.48 -2.89 1.96
CA GLU A 75 6.09 -3.76 2.98
C GLU A 75 7.12 -3.00 3.83
N THR A 76 8.03 -2.28 3.16
CA THR A 76 9.05 -1.44 3.82
C THR A 76 8.39 -0.36 4.69
N THR A 77 7.47 0.40 4.11
CA THR A 77 6.82 1.53 4.79
C THR A 77 6.01 1.05 6.00
N ILE A 78 5.35 -0.10 5.89
CA ILE A 78 4.63 -0.72 6.99
C ILE A 78 5.58 -1.07 8.13
N ASP A 79 6.73 -1.69 7.83
CA ASP A 79 7.69 -2.05 8.86
C ASP A 79 8.23 -0.82 9.60
N ASP A 80 8.53 0.26 8.87
CA ASP A 80 8.97 1.54 9.44
C ASP A 80 7.90 2.20 10.33
N ILE A 81 6.65 2.22 9.86
CA ILE A 81 5.51 2.74 10.63
C ILE A 81 5.35 1.92 11.92
N ILE A 82 5.33 0.59 11.82
CA ILE A 82 5.10 -0.28 12.98
C ILE A 82 6.26 -0.22 13.96
N THR A 83 7.49 -0.09 13.48
CA THR A 83 8.68 0.04 14.33
C THR A 83 8.71 1.40 15.06
N SER A 84 8.25 2.47 14.41
CA SER A 84 8.21 3.81 15.03
C SER A 84 6.96 4.08 15.87
N ALA A 85 5.86 3.37 15.63
CA ALA A 85 4.57 3.56 16.28
C ALA A 85 4.62 3.50 17.82
N PRO A 86 5.34 2.58 18.49
CA PRO A 86 5.41 2.54 19.95
C PRO A 86 5.96 3.82 20.57
N HIS A 87 6.95 4.43 19.92
CA HIS A 87 7.56 5.67 20.38
C HIS A 87 6.56 6.83 20.28
N SER A 88 5.93 6.98 19.11
CA SER A 88 4.90 8.01 18.89
C SER A 88 3.72 7.85 19.85
N TYR A 89 3.26 6.61 20.06
CA TYR A 89 2.17 6.32 20.98
C TYR A 89 2.53 6.69 22.43
N THR A 90 3.70 6.27 22.91
CA THR A 90 4.20 6.58 24.26
C THR A 90 4.33 8.09 24.49
N LEU A 91 4.79 8.83 23.48
CA LEU A 91 4.94 10.28 23.54
C LEU A 91 3.59 11.00 23.63
N LEU A 92 2.59 10.54 22.89
CA LEU A 92 1.28 11.19 22.78
C LEU A 92 0.29 10.74 23.86
N TYR A 93 0.50 9.55 24.42
CA TYR A 93 -0.36 8.94 25.44
C TYR A 93 0.45 8.52 26.69
N PRO A 94 1.09 9.47 27.40
CA PRO A 94 1.99 9.17 28.52
C PRO A 94 1.28 8.46 29.69
N ASP A 95 -0.01 8.73 29.88
CA ASP A 95 -0.81 8.15 30.95
C ASP A 95 -1.19 6.67 30.69
N HIS A 96 -0.98 6.18 29.46
CA HIS A 96 -1.25 4.79 29.06
C HIS A 96 0.01 3.91 29.08
N VAL A 97 1.16 4.45 29.50
CA VAL A 97 2.47 3.76 29.45
C VAL A 97 2.63 2.75 30.59
N ASN A 98 1.96 2.96 31.74
CA ASN A 98 2.05 2.06 32.89
C ASN A 98 1.22 0.77 32.73
N ASP A 99 0.23 0.77 31.83
CA ASP A 99 -0.59 -0.39 31.46
C ASP A 99 -0.08 -1.02 30.15
N CYS A 100 1.24 -1.20 30.06
CA CYS A 100 2.04 -1.49 28.87
C CYS A 100 1.56 -2.70 28.01
N GLN A 101 0.65 -3.54 28.49
CA GLN A 101 0.11 -4.67 27.71
C GLN A 101 -1.32 -4.47 27.17
N ALA A 102 -2.13 -3.58 27.74
CA ALA A 102 -3.56 -3.56 27.43
C ALA A 102 -3.94 -2.66 26.24
N SER A 103 -3.21 -1.57 25.98
CA SER A 103 -3.59 -0.57 24.96
C SER A 103 -2.63 -0.48 23.78
N LEU A 104 -1.31 -0.60 24.01
CA LEU A 104 -0.30 -0.50 22.95
C LEU A 104 -0.34 -1.71 22.01
N CYS A 105 -0.38 -2.95 22.53
CA CYS A 105 -0.39 -4.14 21.68
C CYS A 105 -1.63 -4.17 20.75
N PRO A 106 -2.87 -3.94 21.24
CA PRO A 106 -4.03 -3.86 20.36
C PRO A 106 -3.94 -2.73 19.34
N PHE A 107 -3.37 -1.58 19.72
CA PHE A 107 -3.14 -0.47 18.79
C PHE A 107 -2.19 -0.87 17.66
N ILE A 108 -1.03 -1.49 17.98
CA ILE A 108 -0.05 -1.92 16.98
C ILE A 108 -0.63 -2.99 16.06
N HIS A 109 -1.39 -3.95 16.61
CA HIS A 109 -2.06 -4.97 15.81
C HIS A 109 -3.08 -4.36 14.85
N ALA A 110 -3.99 -3.50 15.35
CA ALA A 110 -4.98 -2.84 14.50
C ALA A 110 -4.31 -1.97 13.42
N LEU A 111 -3.28 -1.20 13.77
CA LEU A 111 -2.51 -0.39 12.82
C LEU A 111 -1.91 -1.26 11.71
N ARG A 112 -1.26 -2.38 12.08
CA ARG A 112 -0.66 -3.32 11.12
C ARG A 112 -1.72 -3.92 10.20
N ASP A 113 -2.86 -4.34 10.75
CA ASP A 113 -3.94 -4.94 9.97
C ASP A 113 -4.52 -3.96 8.96
N HIS A 114 -4.75 -2.71 9.37
CA HIS A 114 -5.24 -1.67 8.47
C HIS A 114 -4.24 -1.31 7.36
N LEU A 115 -2.95 -1.23 7.68
CA LEU A 115 -1.93 -0.95 6.67
C LEU A 115 -1.76 -2.12 5.69
N ASN A 116 -1.82 -3.36 6.17
CA ASN A 116 -1.81 -4.54 5.31
C ASN A 116 -3.06 -4.60 4.40
N PHE A 117 -4.23 -4.20 4.92
CA PHE A 117 -5.43 -4.06 4.10
C PHE A 117 -5.24 -3.00 3.01
N MET A 118 -4.61 -1.86 3.33
CA MET A 118 -4.26 -0.84 2.34
C MET A 118 -3.28 -1.39 1.29
N ARG A 119 -2.21 -2.09 1.69
CA ARG A 119 -1.27 -2.77 0.78
C ARG A 119 -2.01 -3.69 -0.21
N ALA A 120 -2.87 -4.56 0.30
CA ALA A 120 -3.65 -5.48 -0.53
C ALA A 120 -4.56 -4.74 -1.53
N ASN A 121 -5.21 -3.64 -1.11
CA ASN A 121 -6.04 -2.83 -1.99
C ASN A 121 -5.24 -2.12 -3.09
N LEU A 122 -4.03 -1.63 -2.77
CA LEU A 122 -3.16 -0.99 -3.76
C LEU A 122 -2.69 -2.00 -4.81
N ILE A 123 -2.22 -3.17 -4.39
CA ILE A 123 -1.82 -4.26 -5.30
C ILE A 123 -3.00 -4.65 -6.21
N ALA A 124 -4.18 -4.90 -5.62
CA ALA A 124 -5.38 -5.25 -6.38
C ALA A 124 -5.83 -4.15 -7.37
N SER A 125 -5.40 -2.90 -7.15
CA SER A 125 -5.70 -1.78 -8.04
C SER A 125 -4.71 -1.66 -9.20
N VAL A 126 -3.51 -2.22 -9.10
CA VAL A 126 -2.46 -2.08 -10.13
C VAL A 126 -2.97 -2.53 -11.49
N ARG A 127 -3.45 -3.78 -11.61
CA ARG A 127 -3.88 -4.33 -12.90
C ARG A 127 -4.98 -3.49 -13.58
N PRO A 128 -6.10 -3.13 -12.92
CA PRO A 128 -7.09 -2.22 -13.50
C PRO A 128 -6.51 -0.87 -13.96
N LEU A 129 -5.54 -0.32 -13.24
CA LEU A 129 -4.89 0.94 -13.62
C LEU A 129 -3.99 0.78 -14.84
N VAL A 130 -3.21 -0.31 -14.90
CA VAL A 130 -2.39 -0.66 -16.07
C VAL A 130 -3.27 -0.83 -17.31
N ASP A 131 -4.31 -1.66 -17.21
CA ASP A 131 -5.24 -1.97 -18.31
C ASP A 131 -6.01 -0.74 -18.80
N SER A 132 -6.38 0.19 -17.91
CA SER A 132 -7.10 1.41 -18.28
C SER A 132 -6.21 2.49 -18.90
N ASN A 133 -4.93 2.53 -18.54
CA ASN A 133 -4.00 3.53 -19.06
C ASN A 133 -3.29 3.08 -20.34
N LEU A 134 -2.99 1.80 -20.52
CA LEU A 134 -2.29 1.25 -21.71
C LEU A 134 -2.91 1.65 -23.06
N PRO A 135 -4.23 1.50 -23.28
CA PRO A 135 -4.86 1.84 -24.56
C PRO A 135 -4.82 3.33 -24.90
N THR A 136 -4.58 4.20 -23.90
CA THR A 136 -4.53 5.65 -24.09
C THR A 136 -3.15 6.15 -24.50
N LEU A 137 -2.14 5.27 -24.49
CA LEU A 137 -0.78 5.63 -24.82
C LEU A 137 -0.56 5.56 -26.34
N PRO A 138 0.07 6.57 -26.96
CA PRO A 138 0.31 6.61 -28.39
C PRO A 138 1.46 5.66 -28.77
N LEU A 139 1.23 4.35 -28.67
CA LEU A 139 2.15 3.32 -29.15
C LEU A 139 2.06 3.24 -30.68
N LYS A 140 2.61 4.25 -31.37
CA LYS A 140 2.72 4.25 -32.82
C LYS A 140 4.05 3.60 -33.22
N MET A 141 4.13 2.28 -33.04
CA MET A 141 5.25 1.48 -33.53
C MET A 141 5.14 1.33 -35.05
N THR A 142 5.59 2.34 -35.79
CA THR A 142 5.70 2.25 -37.24
C THR A 142 6.96 1.47 -37.58
N SER A 143 6.78 0.21 -37.99
CA SER A 143 7.82 -0.57 -38.66
C SER A 143 8.27 0.20 -39.91
N SER A 144 9.50 0.73 -39.86
CA SER A 144 10.15 1.33 -41.02
C SER A 144 10.59 0.21 -41.94
N SER A 145 9.84 -0.03 -43.01
CA SER A 145 10.18 -1.04 -44.01
C SER A 145 11.54 -0.70 -44.66
N ASN A 146 12.58 -1.46 -44.29
CA ASN A 146 13.90 -1.64 -44.94
C ASN A 146 15.17 -1.14 -44.22
N ASP A 147 15.12 -0.69 -42.96
CA ASP A 147 16.34 -0.26 -42.24
C ASP A 147 16.71 -1.15 -41.04
N ASP A 148 18.03 -1.29 -40.85
CA ASP A 148 18.80 -1.94 -39.78
C ASP A 148 17.99 -2.34 -38.52
N LEU A 149 17.99 -3.64 -38.17
CA LEU A 149 17.29 -4.19 -37.00
C LEU A 149 17.66 -3.44 -35.71
N ALA A 150 18.92 -3.02 -35.58
CA ALA A 150 19.40 -2.23 -34.45
C ALA A 150 18.75 -0.85 -34.36
N SER A 151 18.52 -0.19 -35.51
CA SER A 151 17.84 1.11 -35.58
C SER A 151 16.37 0.98 -35.18
N THR A 152 15.70 -0.07 -35.67
CA THR A 152 14.30 -0.36 -35.34
C THR A 152 14.11 -0.64 -33.85
N ALA A 153 14.97 -1.48 -33.25
CA ALA A 153 14.93 -1.78 -31.82
C ALA A 153 15.17 -0.53 -30.96
N HIS A 154 16.09 0.35 -31.38
CA HIS A 154 16.37 1.59 -30.67
C HIS A 154 15.17 2.57 -30.70
N ILE A 155 14.49 2.69 -31.85
CA ILE A 155 13.28 3.52 -31.97
C ILE A 155 12.16 2.96 -31.08
N MET A 156 11.96 1.63 -31.09
CA MET A 156 10.95 0.98 -30.24
C MET A 156 11.24 1.19 -28.74
N ALA A 157 12.49 0.98 -28.31
CA ALA A 157 12.89 1.20 -26.93
C ALA A 157 12.68 2.67 -26.49
N THR A 158 12.99 3.63 -27.36
CA THR A 158 12.78 5.06 -27.08
C THR A 158 11.30 5.38 -26.92
N GLN A 159 10.45 4.90 -27.84
CA GLN A 159 8.99 5.10 -27.76
C GLN A 159 8.37 4.42 -26.52
N LEU A 160 8.84 3.22 -26.20
CA LEU A 160 8.41 2.49 -25.00
C LEU A 160 8.82 3.25 -23.73
N THR A 161 10.04 3.79 -23.69
CA THR A 161 10.53 4.61 -22.57
C THR A 161 9.63 5.81 -22.32
N GLU A 162 9.37 6.62 -23.36
CA GLU A 162 8.52 7.81 -23.23
C GLU A 162 7.11 7.44 -22.76
N THR A 163 6.58 6.33 -23.27
CA THR A 163 5.28 5.80 -22.91
C THR A 163 5.21 5.36 -21.44
N LEU A 164 6.24 4.64 -20.97
CA LEU A 164 6.33 4.16 -19.61
C LEU A 164 6.55 5.29 -18.60
N ILE A 165 7.28 6.36 -18.95
CA ILE A 165 7.41 7.55 -18.09
C ILE A 165 6.03 8.15 -17.80
N VAL A 166 5.20 8.31 -18.84
CA VAL A 166 3.83 8.84 -18.68
C VAL A 166 2.97 7.87 -17.86
N LEU A 167 3.10 6.56 -18.09
CA LEU A 167 2.38 5.56 -17.31
C LEU A 167 2.78 5.58 -15.84
N ASN A 168 4.08 5.59 -15.52
CA ASN A 168 4.63 5.69 -14.16
C ASN A 168 4.06 6.89 -13.40
N GLN A 169 4.01 8.04 -14.06
CA GLN A 169 3.43 9.26 -13.48
C GLN A 169 1.94 9.10 -13.19
N ARG A 170 1.16 8.51 -14.11
CA ARG A 170 -0.27 8.29 -13.89
C ARG A 170 -0.54 7.26 -12.81
N MET A 171 0.22 6.16 -12.81
CA MET A 171 0.12 5.09 -11.82
C MET A 171 0.40 5.61 -10.42
N SER A 172 1.51 6.34 -10.21
CA SER A 172 1.84 6.93 -8.92
C SER A 172 0.76 7.88 -8.40
N ILE A 173 0.27 8.80 -9.23
CA ILE A 173 -0.82 9.73 -8.85
C ILE A 173 -2.09 8.95 -8.49
N GLN A 174 -2.50 7.98 -9.31
CA GLN A 174 -3.74 7.22 -9.07
C GLN A 174 -3.65 6.38 -7.80
N LEU A 175 -2.49 5.75 -7.55
CA LEU A 175 -2.25 5.01 -6.31
C LEU A 175 -2.23 5.95 -5.09
N GLY A 176 -1.63 7.14 -5.21
CA GLY A 176 -1.68 8.17 -4.16
C GLY A 176 -3.11 8.60 -3.81
N LEU A 177 -3.96 8.77 -4.83
CA LEU A 177 -5.39 9.06 -4.65
C LEU A 177 -6.15 7.91 -3.98
N ILE A 178 -5.80 6.66 -4.27
CA ILE A 178 -6.40 5.46 -3.63
C ILE A 178 -6.01 5.38 -2.15
N ILE A 179 -4.75 5.71 -1.81
CA ILE A 179 -4.31 5.80 -0.41
C ILE A 179 -5.14 6.82 0.35
N ASN A 180 -5.33 8.02 -0.25
CA ASN A 180 -6.00 9.14 0.39
C ASN A 180 -5.49 9.35 1.83
N ALA A 181 -4.21 9.74 1.93
CA ALA A 181 -3.45 9.75 3.19
C ALA A 181 -4.15 10.50 4.34
N ASN A 182 -4.93 11.54 4.05
CA ASN A 182 -5.68 12.29 5.05
C ASN A 182 -6.80 11.43 5.67
N ASP A 183 -7.70 10.92 4.84
CA ASP A 183 -8.86 10.16 5.30
C ASP A 183 -8.44 8.80 5.86
N ALA A 184 -7.47 8.14 5.23
CA ALA A 184 -6.93 6.88 5.72
C ALA A 184 -6.30 7.03 7.11
N ALA A 185 -5.47 8.07 7.33
CA ALA A 185 -4.88 8.28 8.64
C ALA A 185 -5.94 8.53 9.72
N ASP A 186 -6.98 9.32 9.45
CA ASP A 186 -8.07 9.56 10.40
C ASP A 186 -8.79 8.26 10.75
N ILE A 187 -9.19 7.49 9.75
CA ILE A 187 -9.93 6.23 9.94
C ILE A 187 -9.09 5.23 10.73
N ILE A 188 -7.83 5.03 10.33
CA ILE A 188 -6.94 4.05 10.95
C ILE A 188 -6.70 4.41 12.41
N ILE A 189 -6.35 5.67 12.72
CA ILE A 189 -6.08 6.07 14.10
C ILE A 189 -7.35 5.98 14.96
N ARG A 190 -8.50 6.42 14.45
CA ARG A 190 -9.77 6.34 15.18
C ARG A 190 -10.22 4.92 15.47
N GLN A 191 -9.87 3.96 14.60
CA GLN A 191 -10.20 2.54 14.78
C GLN A 191 -9.14 1.80 15.61
N SER A 192 -7.89 2.25 15.60
CA SER A 192 -6.78 1.57 16.27
C SER A 192 -6.57 2.04 17.71
N VAL A 193 -6.84 3.31 18.02
CA VAL A 193 -6.66 3.83 19.37
C VAL A 193 -7.84 3.37 20.24
N PRO A 194 -7.60 2.58 21.30
CA PRO A 194 -8.66 2.16 22.19
C PRO A 194 -9.31 3.40 22.81
N LEU A 195 -10.60 3.60 22.55
CA LEU A 195 -11.36 4.58 23.31
C LEU A 195 -11.38 4.08 24.74
N THR A 196 -10.71 4.82 25.63
CA THR A 196 -10.84 4.66 27.07
C THR A 196 -12.28 5.02 27.40
N ASN A 197 -13.17 4.03 27.28
CA ASN A 197 -14.58 4.20 27.59
C ASN A 197 -14.66 4.77 29.01
N SER A 198 -15.09 6.03 29.10
CA SER A 198 -16.01 6.47 30.14
C SER A 198 -16.95 5.30 30.40
N GLU A 199 -16.94 4.75 31.62
CA GLU A 199 -17.73 3.59 32.01
C GLU A 199 -19.11 3.62 31.34
N PRO A 200 -19.64 2.47 30.85
CA PRO A 200 -21.05 2.40 30.55
C PRO A 200 -21.80 2.74 31.83
N ARG A 201 -22.28 4.00 31.92
CA ARG A 201 -23.18 4.48 32.97
C ARG A 201 -24.21 3.40 33.15
N HIS A 202 -24.13 2.75 34.31
CA HIS A 202 -25.01 1.70 34.79
C HIS A 202 -26.22 1.48 33.89
N SER A 203 -26.16 0.44 33.05
CA SER A 203 -27.38 -0.30 32.73
C SER A 203 -27.91 -0.80 34.06
N ARG A 204 -28.76 0.04 34.65
CA ARG A 204 -29.55 -0.20 35.85
C ARG A 204 -29.94 -1.66 35.80
N HIS A 205 -29.58 -2.38 36.85
CA HIS A 205 -30.37 -3.50 37.29
C HIS A 205 -31.84 -3.13 37.18
N GLN A 206 -32.49 -3.64 36.13
CA GLN A 206 -33.93 -3.81 36.12
C GLN A 206 -34.21 -5.02 37.03
N ARG A 207 -33.93 -4.83 38.33
CA ARG A 207 -34.49 -5.64 39.40
C ARG A 207 -35.97 -5.35 39.38
N ARG A 208 -36.73 -6.21 38.73
CA ARG A 208 -38.16 -6.35 39.02
C ARG A 208 -38.26 -7.17 40.31
N SER A 209 -38.70 -6.50 41.36
CA SER A 209 -38.80 -6.96 42.75
C SER A 209 -39.91 -8.00 42.97
N THR A 210 -39.65 -8.94 43.90
CA THR A 210 -40.54 -9.52 44.94
C THR A 210 -39.65 -10.46 45.76
N SER A 211 -39.46 -10.42 47.08
CA SER A 211 -40.25 -9.87 48.20
C SER A 211 -39.37 -9.72 49.45
N SER A 212 -39.74 -8.76 50.30
CA SER A 212 -39.63 -8.75 51.77
C SER A 212 -38.29 -9.06 52.45
N SER A 213 -37.64 -8.03 53.00
CA SER A 213 -37.39 -7.96 54.45
C SER A 213 -36.67 -6.66 54.81
N SER A 214 -37.13 -6.04 55.89
CA SER A 214 -36.68 -4.76 56.43
C SER A 214 -35.27 -4.81 57.01
N ALA A 215 -34.42 -3.86 56.62
CA ALA A 215 -33.35 -3.38 57.49
C ALA A 215 -33.05 -1.91 57.15
N TYR A 216 -33.37 -1.03 58.08
CA TYR A 216 -33.01 0.38 58.04
C TYR A 216 -31.49 0.51 58.15
N THR A 217 -30.81 0.77 57.04
CA THR A 217 -29.43 1.26 57.05
C THR A 217 -29.45 2.74 56.67
N ARG A 218 -29.26 3.61 57.66
CA ARG A 218 -29.02 5.06 57.51
C ARG A 218 -27.79 5.25 56.60
N ARG A 219 -28.00 5.50 55.31
CA ARG A 219 -26.93 5.91 54.39
C ARG A 219 -26.68 7.40 54.58
N ALA A 220 -25.46 7.74 54.96
CA ALA A 220 -24.95 9.10 54.90
C ALA A 220 -25.03 9.63 53.46
N PRO A 221 -25.34 10.91 53.24
CA PRO A 221 -25.23 11.53 51.92
C PRO A 221 -23.75 11.58 51.53
N ASN A 222 -23.37 10.76 50.55
CA ASN A 222 -22.04 10.75 49.95
C ASN A 222 -21.78 12.13 49.29
N LYS A 223 -21.12 13.03 50.02
CA LYS A 223 -20.57 14.28 49.52
C LYS A 223 -19.24 13.98 48.83
N SER A 224 -19.26 13.58 47.55
CA SER A 224 -18.04 13.55 46.72
C SER A 224 -18.35 13.39 45.22
N SER A 225 -19.30 14.14 44.66
CA SER A 225 -19.70 14.02 43.24
C SER A 225 -19.34 15.22 42.36
N TRP A 226 -18.62 16.23 42.87
CA TRP A 226 -18.28 17.43 42.09
C TRP A 226 -16.84 17.42 41.54
N ASN A 227 -16.00 16.47 41.97
CA ASN A 227 -14.61 16.39 41.49
C ASN A 227 -14.45 15.48 40.26
N SER A 228 -15.43 14.63 39.95
CA SER A 228 -15.39 13.70 38.79
C SER A 228 -15.65 14.41 37.46
N GLU A 229 -16.59 15.36 37.44
CA GLU A 229 -17.05 16.00 36.21
C GLU A 229 -16.00 16.96 35.62
N VAL A 230 -15.14 17.54 36.47
CA VAL A 230 -14.04 18.41 36.03
C VAL A 230 -12.89 17.59 35.46
N THR A 231 -12.54 16.45 36.06
CA THR A 231 -11.47 15.57 35.54
C THR A 231 -11.81 14.95 34.19
N ASP A 232 -13.08 14.60 33.96
CA ASP A 232 -13.51 13.99 32.69
C ASP A 232 -13.38 14.96 31.50
N TYR A 233 -13.66 16.25 31.70
CA TYR A 233 -13.53 17.28 30.65
C TYR A 233 -12.07 17.52 30.22
N TYR A 234 -11.12 17.52 31.15
CA TYR A 234 -9.71 17.73 30.82
C TYR A 234 -9.11 16.52 30.08
N ASN A 235 -9.53 15.30 30.45
CA ASN A 235 -9.08 14.07 29.80
C ASN A 235 -9.55 13.98 28.35
N ASP A 236 -10.82 14.29 28.08
CA ASP A 236 -11.38 14.26 26.71
C ASP A 236 -10.66 15.25 25.77
N LYS A 237 -10.36 16.45 26.26
CA LYS A 237 -9.62 17.46 25.50
C LYS A 237 -8.17 17.05 25.22
N GLN A 238 -7.52 16.37 26.15
CA GLN A 238 -6.14 15.88 25.99
C GLN A 238 -6.10 14.69 25.03
N GLN A 239 -7.05 13.76 25.14
CA GLN A 239 -7.19 12.63 24.24
C GLN A 239 -7.48 13.07 22.81
N SER A 240 -8.40 14.02 22.59
CA SER A 240 -8.67 14.59 21.28
C SER A 240 -7.42 15.19 20.63
N LYS A 241 -6.58 15.89 21.39
CA LYS A 241 -5.29 16.42 20.91
C LYS A 241 -4.29 15.32 20.56
N ALA A 242 -4.18 14.29 21.41
CA ALA A 242 -3.29 13.16 21.18
C ALA A 242 -3.71 12.36 19.94
N THR A 243 -5.01 12.11 19.76
CA THR A 243 -5.57 11.45 18.57
C THR A 243 -5.26 12.28 17.32
N LYS A 244 -5.51 13.59 17.35
CA LYS A 244 -5.18 14.47 16.22
C LYS A 244 -3.68 14.43 15.88
N ALA A 245 -2.80 14.51 16.88
CA ALA A 245 -1.36 14.44 16.65
C ALA A 245 -0.92 13.07 16.10
N MET A 246 -1.57 11.99 16.52
CA MET A 246 -1.31 10.65 16.00
C MET A 246 -1.79 10.49 14.56
N THR A 247 -2.94 11.09 14.22
CA THR A 247 -3.44 11.18 12.85
C THR A 247 -2.46 11.97 11.96
N GLU A 248 -1.97 13.11 12.43
CA GLU A 248 -0.97 13.91 11.70
C GLU A 248 0.34 13.12 11.50
N TRP A 249 0.79 12.37 12.51
CA TRP A 249 1.97 11.50 12.40
C TRP A 249 1.79 10.43 11.32
N LEU A 250 0.66 9.71 11.32
CA LEU A 250 0.42 8.67 10.32
C LEU A 250 0.20 9.27 8.93
N HIS A 251 -0.45 10.43 8.85
CA HIS A 251 -0.65 11.14 7.59
C HIS A 251 0.68 11.45 6.89
N LEU A 252 1.69 11.91 7.63
CA LEU A 252 3.02 12.19 7.06
C LEU A 252 3.61 10.95 6.40
N TRP A 253 3.61 9.81 7.10
CA TRP A 253 4.06 8.54 6.52
C TRP A 253 3.28 8.14 5.27
N LEU A 254 1.96 8.20 5.32
CA LEU A 254 1.13 7.81 4.18
C LEU A 254 1.28 8.77 2.99
N SER A 255 1.55 10.05 3.24
CA SER A 255 1.75 11.05 2.18
C SER A 255 3.08 10.87 1.44
N GLU A 256 4.08 10.24 2.07
CA GLU A 256 5.37 9.96 1.44
C GLU A 256 5.30 8.81 0.44
N ILE A 257 4.33 7.88 0.58
CA ILE A 257 4.22 6.70 -0.27
C ILE A 257 4.10 7.06 -1.75
N GLU A 258 3.31 8.07 -2.11
CA GLU A 258 3.18 8.52 -3.51
C GLU A 258 4.52 8.93 -4.10
N SER A 259 5.29 9.72 -3.34
CA SER A 259 6.62 10.18 -3.78
C SER A 259 7.61 9.03 -3.90
N ILE A 260 7.56 8.06 -2.98
CA ILE A 260 8.44 6.88 -3.02
C ILE A 260 8.08 6.00 -4.22
N LEU A 261 6.79 5.74 -4.46
CA LEU A 261 6.33 4.97 -5.61
C LEU A 261 6.77 5.63 -6.92
N TYR A 262 6.59 6.95 -7.05
CA TYR A 262 7.02 7.68 -8.24
C TYR A 262 8.52 7.50 -8.51
N ALA A 263 9.37 7.68 -7.48
CA ALA A 263 10.80 7.49 -7.60
C ALA A 263 11.16 6.04 -7.98
N GLN A 264 10.55 5.05 -7.32
CA GLN A 264 10.82 3.63 -7.59
C GLN A 264 10.39 3.19 -8.98
N PHE A 265 9.28 3.74 -9.50
CA PHE A 265 8.85 3.49 -10.87
C PHE A 265 9.84 4.08 -11.88
N ASP A 266 10.35 5.29 -11.63
CA ASP A 266 11.30 5.94 -12.54
C ASP A 266 12.68 5.26 -12.53
N ASP A 267 13.20 4.95 -11.33
CA ASP A 267 14.51 4.32 -11.15
C ASP A 267 14.60 2.95 -11.84
N ARG A 268 13.50 2.21 -11.88
CA ARG A 268 13.44 0.82 -12.41
C ARG A 268 12.90 0.73 -13.84
N ILE A 269 12.71 1.86 -14.53
CA ILE A 269 12.10 1.87 -15.86
C ILE A 269 12.97 1.15 -16.90
N GLN A 270 14.30 1.30 -16.81
CA GLN A 270 15.24 0.70 -17.77
C GLN A 270 15.25 -0.82 -17.66
N ASP A 271 15.16 -1.37 -16.46
CA ASP A 271 15.11 -2.81 -16.22
C ASP A 271 13.88 -3.44 -16.91
N VAL A 272 12.73 -2.75 -16.84
CA VAL A 272 11.48 -3.19 -17.47
C VAL A 272 11.56 -3.10 -18.98
N ILE A 273 12.08 -2.00 -19.51
CA ILE A 273 12.25 -1.83 -20.96
C ILE A 273 13.15 -2.95 -21.49
N GLN A 274 14.24 -3.25 -20.79
CA GLN A 274 15.15 -4.32 -21.17
C GLN A 274 14.43 -5.67 -21.16
N ALA A 275 13.73 -6.02 -20.07
CA ALA A 275 12.99 -7.28 -19.97
C ALA A 275 11.94 -7.42 -21.09
N ILE A 276 11.18 -6.36 -21.34
CA ILE A 276 10.18 -6.32 -22.41
C ILE A 276 10.82 -6.49 -23.79
N MET A 277 11.93 -5.80 -24.06
CA MET A 277 12.65 -5.90 -25.33
C MET A 277 13.27 -7.29 -25.52
N GLU A 278 13.80 -7.91 -24.46
CA GLU A 278 14.32 -9.28 -24.49
C GLU A 278 13.21 -10.29 -24.81
N ASP A 279 12.05 -10.19 -24.14
CA ASP A 279 10.89 -11.06 -24.40
C ASP A 279 10.41 -10.96 -25.85
N PHE A 280 10.44 -9.76 -26.45
CA PHE A 280 9.99 -9.56 -27.83
C PHE A 280 11.03 -9.90 -28.90
N LEU A 281 12.34 -9.81 -28.60
CA LEU A 281 13.41 -10.11 -29.55
C LEU A 281 13.78 -11.60 -29.59
N VAL A 282 13.45 -12.37 -28.55
CA VAL A 282 13.74 -13.82 -28.48
C VAL A 282 12.68 -14.67 -29.20
N GLU A 283 11.49 -14.11 -29.49
CA GLU A 283 10.41 -14.80 -30.21
C GLU A 283 10.52 -14.77 -31.76
N GLU A 284 11.58 -14.20 -32.34
CA GLU A 284 11.93 -14.29 -33.79
C GLU A 284 12.98 -15.37 -34.09
#